data_AF-A0A1W1E0M8-F1
#
_entry.id   AF-A0A1W1E0M8-F1
#
_cell.length_a   1.000
_cell.length_b   1.000
_cell.length_c   1.000
_cell.angle_alpha   90.00
_cell.angle_beta   90.00
_cell.angle_gamma   90.00
#
_symmetry.space_group_name_H-M   'P 1'
#
loop_
_entity.id
_entity.type
_entity.pdbx_description
1 polymer ?
#
loop_
_entity_poly.entity_id
_entity_poly.type
_entity_poly.pdbx_seq_one_letter_code
_entity_poly.pdbx_strand_id
1 'polypeptide(L)'
;MTVKKDKVVEMHYTLKNDNGDIIDTSKGQEPMPFLQGHGNVVPGLEKAIEGLKKGDTCDVAVEAKDAYGEFHAEAVQEIPMEALQEVPDLKVGMELQSQDENGNPFIVIVKKIEGETVTVDANHPLAGQTLHFSVSIEGVRDATENELEHGHVHAHDSSCSH
;
A
#
# COMPACT_ATOMS: atom_id res chain seq x y z
N MET A 1 5.75 21.84 -15.59
CA MET A 1 6.66 21.08 -14.71
C MET A 1 6.45 19.60 -14.95
N THR A 2 7.49 18.78 -14.73
CA THR A 2 7.43 17.31 -14.88
C THR A 2 7.62 16.65 -13.52
N VAL A 3 7.02 15.49 -13.32
CA VAL A 3 7.25 14.63 -12.15
C VAL A 3 8.73 14.24 -12.11
N LYS A 4 9.40 14.53 -10.99
CA LYS A 4 10.81 14.21 -10.70
C LYS A 4 10.98 14.05 -9.20
N LYS A 5 12.10 13.45 -8.78
CA LYS A 5 12.49 13.39 -7.37
C LYS A 5 12.35 14.77 -6.68
N ASP A 6 11.88 14.76 -5.43
CA ASP A 6 11.67 15.95 -4.58
C ASP A 6 10.58 16.89 -5.11
N LYS A 7 9.62 16.35 -5.87
CA LYS A 7 8.42 17.06 -6.34
C LYS A 7 7.21 16.48 -5.65
N VAL A 8 6.29 17.36 -5.28
CA VAL A 8 4.96 16.97 -4.82
C VAL A 8 4.07 16.81 -6.02
N VAL A 9 3.47 15.63 -6.13
CA VAL A 9 2.61 15.25 -7.24
C VAL A 9 1.24 14.94 -6.66
N GLU A 10 0.23 15.58 -7.23
CA GLU A 10 -1.17 15.30 -6.93
C GLU A 10 -1.70 14.42 -8.05
N MET A 11 -2.11 13.19 -7.72
CA MET A 11 -2.63 12.28 -8.74
C MET A 11 -3.89 11.56 -8.28
N HIS A 12 -4.77 11.29 -9.24
CA HIS A 12 -5.76 10.23 -9.10
C HIS A 12 -5.15 8.91 -9.55
N TYR A 13 -5.54 7.83 -8.88
CA TYR A 13 -5.17 6.47 -9.23
C TYR A 13 -6.39 5.58 -9.19
N THR A 14 -6.38 4.53 -10.00
CA THR A 14 -7.33 3.43 -9.98
C THR A 14 -6.54 2.15 -10.04
N LEU A 15 -6.66 1.36 -9.00
CA LEU A 15 -6.02 0.06 -8.85
C LEU A 15 -6.99 -1.03 -9.27
N LYS A 16 -6.56 -1.86 -10.22
CA LYS A 16 -7.30 -3.03 -10.68
C LYS A 16 -6.47 -4.29 -10.53
N ASN A 17 -7.13 -5.42 -10.30
CA ASN A 17 -6.52 -6.75 -10.38
C ASN A 17 -6.48 -7.26 -11.84
N ASP A 18 -5.86 -8.41 -12.08
CA ASP A 18 -5.85 -9.11 -13.38
C ASP A 18 -7.26 -9.44 -13.90
N ASN A 19 -8.24 -9.62 -13.01
CA ASN A 19 -9.63 -9.88 -13.41
C ASN A 19 -10.36 -8.63 -13.90
N GLY A 20 -9.74 -7.44 -13.76
CA GLY A 20 -10.34 -6.15 -14.11
C GLY A 20 -11.24 -5.56 -13.02
N ASP A 21 -11.32 -6.19 -11.85
CA ASP A 21 -12.03 -5.63 -10.69
C ASP A 21 -11.24 -4.46 -10.12
N ILE A 22 -11.93 -3.36 -9.84
CA ILE A 22 -11.36 -2.21 -9.15
C ILE A 22 -11.20 -2.58 -7.67
N ILE A 23 -9.95 -2.70 -7.24
CA ILE A 23 -9.58 -2.95 -5.85
C ILE A 23 -9.66 -1.64 -5.05
N ASP A 24 -9.15 -0.56 -5.65
CA ASP A 24 -9.12 0.76 -5.02
C ASP A 24 -9.12 1.88 -6.06
N THR A 25 -9.64 3.05 -5.70
CA THR A 25 -9.63 4.21 -6.60
C THR A 25 -9.80 5.51 -5.83
N SER A 26 -8.96 6.50 -6.15
CA SER A 26 -9.15 7.88 -5.69
C SER A 26 -9.97 8.71 -6.69
N LYS A 27 -10.43 8.12 -7.79
CA LYS A 27 -11.23 8.83 -8.80
C LYS A 27 -12.59 9.22 -8.22
N GLY A 28 -12.86 10.51 -8.17
CA GLY A 28 -14.08 11.08 -7.57
C GLY A 28 -13.91 11.57 -6.14
N GLN A 29 -12.70 11.45 -5.58
CA GLN A 29 -12.29 12.10 -4.33
C GLN A 29 -11.31 13.25 -4.62
N GLU A 30 -10.67 13.80 -3.60
CA GLU A 30 -9.54 14.73 -3.79
C GLU A 30 -8.30 13.97 -4.31
N PRO A 31 -7.49 14.58 -5.19
CA PRO A 31 -6.28 13.94 -5.69
C PRO A 31 -5.32 13.67 -4.54
N MET A 32 -4.72 12.47 -4.54
CA MET A 32 -3.79 12.09 -3.49
C MET A 32 -2.45 12.79 -3.73
N PRO A 33 -1.97 13.65 -2.81
CA PRO A 33 -0.65 14.21 -2.92
C PRO A 33 0.39 13.22 -2.38
N PHE A 34 1.48 13.05 -3.10
CA PHE A 34 2.62 12.26 -2.64
C PHE A 34 3.94 12.92 -3.07
N LEU A 35 5.03 12.56 -2.39
CA LEU A 35 6.35 13.06 -2.67
C LEU A 35 7.13 12.03 -3.49
N GLN A 36 7.48 12.41 -4.73
CA GLN A 36 8.21 11.57 -5.67
C GLN A 36 9.66 11.37 -5.23
N GLY A 37 10.12 10.12 -5.26
CA GLY A 37 11.46 9.67 -4.91
C GLY A 37 11.68 9.36 -3.43
N HIS A 38 10.59 9.21 -2.66
CA HIS A 38 10.61 9.01 -1.20
C HIS A 38 9.87 7.75 -0.74
N GLY A 39 9.46 6.87 -1.66
CA GLY A 39 8.84 5.58 -1.31
C GLY A 39 7.42 5.71 -0.74
N ASN A 40 6.74 6.82 -0.99
CA ASN A 40 5.34 7.02 -0.60
C ASN A 40 4.35 6.17 -1.41
N VAL A 41 4.77 5.72 -2.59
CA VAL A 41 4.00 4.86 -3.49
C VAL A 41 4.86 3.69 -3.95
N VAL A 42 4.23 2.66 -4.50
CA VAL A 42 4.94 1.47 -4.96
C VAL A 42 5.99 1.80 -6.03
N PRO A 43 7.18 1.18 -5.99
CA PRO A 43 8.31 1.58 -6.84
C PRO A 43 8.02 1.42 -8.34
N GLY A 44 7.19 0.46 -8.73
CA GLY A 44 6.77 0.31 -10.12
C GLY A 44 5.91 1.47 -10.62
N LEU A 45 5.01 1.98 -9.77
CA LEU A 45 4.19 3.14 -10.10
C LEU A 45 5.03 4.42 -10.13
N GLU A 46 5.88 4.61 -9.12
CA GLU A 46 6.77 5.77 -8.99
C GLU A 46 7.66 5.96 -10.23
N LYS A 47 8.20 4.86 -10.77
CA LYS A 47 9.01 4.88 -12.01
C LYS A 47 8.16 5.18 -13.25
N ALA A 48 6.93 4.68 -13.30
CA ALA A 48 6.06 4.84 -14.46
C ALA A 48 5.59 6.28 -14.66
N ILE A 49 5.37 6.99 -13.55
CA ILE A 49 4.92 8.40 -13.57
C ILE A 49 6.07 9.40 -13.69
N GLU A 50 7.32 8.95 -13.56
CA GLU A 50 8.47 9.81 -13.70
C GLU A 50 8.53 10.45 -15.10
N GLY A 51 8.67 11.78 -15.14
CA GLY A 51 8.70 12.54 -16.39
C GLY A 51 7.33 12.98 -16.93
N LEU A 52 6.21 12.47 -16.37
CA LEU A 52 4.86 12.93 -16.73
C LEU A 52 4.64 14.38 -16.30
N LYS A 53 3.65 15.03 -16.92
CA LYS A 53 3.25 16.41 -16.62
C LYS A 53 1.82 16.45 -16.09
N LYS A 54 1.46 17.57 -15.48
CA LYS A 54 0.06 17.86 -15.13
C LYS A 54 -0.84 17.70 -16.36
N GLY A 55 -1.92 16.94 -16.19
CA GLY A 55 -2.89 16.57 -17.21
C GLY A 55 -2.57 15.27 -17.94
N ASP A 56 -1.39 14.68 -17.74
CA ASP A 56 -1.06 13.39 -18.34
C ASP A 56 -1.69 12.25 -17.55
N THR A 57 -2.12 11.23 -18.30
CA THR A 57 -2.62 9.96 -17.76
C THR A 57 -1.72 8.83 -18.20
N CYS A 58 -1.47 7.87 -17.31
CA CYS A 58 -0.67 6.70 -17.58
C CYS A 58 -1.34 5.46 -17.03
N ASP A 59 -1.28 4.37 -17.78
CA ASP A 59 -1.68 3.04 -17.34
C ASP A 59 -0.43 2.17 -17.26
N VAL A 60 -0.16 1.63 -16.08
CA VAL A 60 0.99 0.76 -15.83
C VAL A 60 0.53 -0.52 -15.16
N ALA A 61 1.03 -1.65 -15.67
CA ALA A 61 0.94 -2.93 -14.97
C ALA A 61 2.18 -3.08 -14.09
N VAL A 62 1.97 -3.15 -12.78
CA VAL A 62 3.02 -3.33 -11.78
C VAL A 62 2.96 -4.76 -11.28
N GLU A 63 4.02 -5.53 -11.56
CA GLU A 63 4.16 -6.88 -11.04
C GLU A 63 4.23 -6.87 -9.51
N ALA A 64 3.82 -7.96 -8.87
CA ALA A 64 3.78 -8.10 -7.42
C ALA A 64 5.07 -7.59 -6.73
N LYS A 65 6.24 -7.98 -7.23
CA LYS A 65 7.57 -7.58 -6.71
C LYS A 65 7.82 -6.06 -6.70
N ASP A 66 7.22 -5.32 -7.62
CA ASP A 66 7.37 -3.87 -7.77
C ASP A 66 6.15 -3.10 -7.21
N ALA A 67 5.13 -3.83 -6.71
CA ALA A 67 3.94 -3.33 -6.05
C ALA A 67 4.06 -3.51 -4.52
N TYR A 68 3.36 -4.51 -3.98
CA TYR A 68 3.31 -4.83 -2.54
C TYR A 68 4.22 -5.99 -2.14
N GLY A 69 5.09 -6.43 -3.04
CA GLY A 69 5.96 -7.58 -2.85
C GLY A 69 5.39 -8.88 -3.41
N GLU A 70 6.25 -9.88 -3.52
CA GLU A 70 5.84 -11.23 -3.89
C GLU A 70 5.12 -11.91 -2.72
N PHE A 71 4.27 -12.87 -3.04
CA PHE A 71 3.68 -13.71 -2.01
C PHE A 71 4.76 -14.65 -1.46
N HIS A 72 5.11 -14.46 -0.19
CA HIS A 72 6.07 -15.30 0.50
C HIS A 72 5.32 -16.43 1.20
N ALA A 73 5.45 -17.66 0.70
CA ALA A 73 4.88 -18.83 1.36
C ALA A 73 5.44 -19.02 2.79
N GLU A 74 6.67 -18.56 3.04
CA GLU A 74 7.31 -18.58 4.36
C GLU A 74 6.68 -17.59 5.36
N ALA A 75 5.98 -16.57 4.84
CA ALA A 75 5.20 -15.64 5.66
C ALA A 75 3.82 -16.22 6.04
N VAL A 76 3.45 -17.38 5.49
CA VAL A 76 2.32 -18.18 5.97
C VAL A 76 2.82 -19.10 7.07
N GLN A 77 2.35 -18.87 8.29
CA GLN A 77 2.77 -19.63 9.45
C GLN A 77 1.59 -20.37 10.06
N GLU A 78 1.85 -21.60 10.49
CA GLU A 78 0.93 -22.36 11.30
C GLU A 78 1.30 -22.17 12.76
N ILE A 79 0.42 -21.52 13.50
CA ILE A 79 0.61 -21.28 14.93
C ILE A 79 -0.43 -22.08 15.73
N PRO A 80 -0.05 -22.61 16.89
CA PRO A 80 -1.00 -23.30 17.75
C PRO A 80 -2.06 -22.31 18.23
N MET A 81 -3.32 -22.74 18.26
CA MET A 81 -4.45 -21.95 18.76
C MET A 81 -4.20 -21.46 20.20
N GLU A 82 -3.39 -22.19 20.97
CA GLU A 82 -2.93 -21.79 22.31
C GLU A 82 -2.24 -20.42 22.32
N ALA A 83 -1.44 -20.11 21.30
CA ALA A 83 -0.77 -18.81 21.18
C ALA A 83 -1.76 -17.65 20.89
N LEU A 84 -2.96 -17.98 20.41
CA LEU A 84 -4.02 -17.02 20.07
C LEU A 84 -5.19 -17.06 21.07
N GLN A 85 -5.04 -17.72 22.22
CA GLN A 85 -6.09 -17.80 23.26
C GLN A 85 -6.46 -16.43 23.83
N GLU A 86 -5.56 -15.46 23.78
CA GLU A 86 -5.82 -14.09 24.20
C GLU A 86 -6.65 -13.29 23.18
N VAL A 87 -6.85 -13.82 21.97
CA VAL A 87 -7.68 -13.19 20.93
C VAL A 87 -9.13 -13.68 21.08
N PRO A 88 -10.06 -12.82 21.54
CA PRO A 88 -11.47 -13.18 21.60
C PRO A 88 -12.04 -13.30 20.18
N ASP A 89 -12.92 -14.30 19.97
CA ASP A 89 -13.69 -14.44 18.72
C ASP A 89 -12.85 -14.65 17.45
N LEU A 90 -11.76 -15.42 17.53
CA LEU A 90 -10.90 -15.77 16.40
C LEU A 90 -11.73 -16.33 15.22
N LYS A 91 -11.65 -15.65 14.06
CA LYS A 91 -12.37 -16.01 12.83
C LYS A 91 -11.44 -16.03 11.63
N VAL A 92 -11.76 -16.86 10.66
CA VAL A 92 -11.10 -16.83 9.34
C VAL A 92 -11.39 -15.47 8.70
N GLY A 93 -10.35 -14.82 8.19
CA GLY A 93 -10.37 -13.45 7.67
C GLY A 93 -10.11 -12.37 8.72
N MET A 94 -9.93 -12.73 9.99
CA MET A 94 -9.58 -11.76 11.03
C MET A 94 -8.13 -11.30 10.91
N GLU A 95 -7.92 -10.00 11.04
CA GLU A 95 -6.60 -9.37 11.11
C GLU A 95 -6.12 -9.38 12.57
N LEU A 96 -4.92 -9.90 12.80
CA LEU A 96 -4.28 -10.00 14.10
C LEU A 96 -2.98 -9.21 14.08
N GLN A 97 -2.73 -8.46 15.14
CA GLN A 97 -1.44 -7.79 15.31
C GLN A 97 -0.45 -8.77 15.96
N SER A 98 0.58 -9.13 15.21
CA SER A 98 1.71 -9.96 15.64
C SER A 98 2.98 -9.10 15.77
N GLN A 99 4.07 -9.66 16.31
CA GLN A 99 5.37 -9.01 16.40
C GLN A 99 6.45 -9.88 15.77
N ASP A 100 7.31 -9.27 14.94
CA ASP A 100 8.40 -9.99 14.27
C ASP A 100 9.53 -10.33 15.26
N GLU A 101 10.57 -11.02 14.80
CA GLU A 101 11.74 -11.37 15.63
C GLU A 101 12.49 -10.13 16.17
N ASN A 102 12.26 -8.95 15.59
CA ASN A 102 12.84 -7.68 15.99
C ASN A 102 11.90 -6.85 16.90
N GLY A 103 10.71 -7.37 17.21
CA GLY A 103 9.69 -6.69 18.01
C GLY A 103 8.88 -5.64 17.23
N ASN A 104 8.99 -5.58 15.91
CA ASN A 104 8.17 -4.71 15.10
C ASN A 104 6.75 -5.29 14.99
N PRO A 105 5.70 -4.51 15.31
CA PRO A 105 4.34 -4.96 15.11
C PRO A 105 4.05 -5.11 13.61
N PHE A 106 3.46 -6.23 13.23
CA PHE A 106 2.95 -6.49 11.88
C PHE A 106 1.55 -7.09 11.95
N ILE A 107 0.79 -6.98 10.87
CA ILE A 107 -0.57 -7.53 10.81
C ILE A 107 -0.51 -8.86 10.07
N VAL A 108 -1.20 -9.87 10.59
CA VAL A 108 -1.41 -11.16 9.93
C VAL A 108 -2.90 -11.42 9.75
N ILE A 109 -3.26 -12.12 8.68
CA ILE A 109 -4.65 -12.49 8.39
C ILE A 109 -4.82 -13.98 8.65
N VAL A 110 -5.86 -14.36 9.41
CA VAL A 110 -6.19 -15.76 9.62
C VAL A 110 -6.75 -16.36 8.33
N LYS A 111 -6.00 -17.25 7.66
CA LYS A 111 -6.45 -17.94 6.44
C LYS A 111 -7.30 -19.15 6.74
N LYS A 112 -6.96 -19.87 7.81
CA LYS A 112 -7.58 -21.16 8.13
C LYS A 112 -7.50 -21.45 9.62
N ILE A 113 -8.53 -22.08 10.16
CA ILE A 113 -8.57 -22.58 11.54
C ILE A 113 -8.92 -24.07 11.45
N GLU A 114 -8.02 -24.94 11.91
CA GLU A 114 -8.20 -26.40 11.93
C GLU A 114 -7.95 -26.95 13.32
N GLY A 115 -9.03 -27.14 14.08
CA GLY A 115 -8.96 -27.69 15.43
C GLY A 115 -8.10 -26.82 16.35
N GLU A 116 -6.90 -27.30 16.66
CA GLU A 116 -5.93 -26.64 17.54
C GLU A 116 -4.82 -25.88 16.77
N THR A 117 -4.87 -25.83 15.45
CA THR A 117 -3.89 -25.13 14.60
C THR A 117 -4.55 -24.01 13.79
N VAL A 118 -3.89 -22.87 13.72
CA VAL A 118 -4.36 -21.68 12.99
C VAL A 118 -3.31 -21.30 11.96
N THR A 119 -3.71 -21.25 10.69
CA THR A 119 -2.87 -20.75 9.60
C THR A 119 -3.06 -19.25 9.49
N VAL A 120 -2.00 -18.49 9.79
CA VAL A 120 -1.94 -17.04 9.64
C VAL A 120 -1.05 -16.68 8.45
N ASP A 121 -1.38 -15.60 7.76
CA ASP A 121 -0.68 -15.10 6.59
C ASP A 121 -0.22 -13.67 6.87
N ALA A 122 1.09 -13.49 6.94
CA ALA A 122 1.73 -12.20 7.18
C ALA A 122 1.98 -11.40 5.88
N ASN A 123 1.59 -11.94 4.72
CA ASN A 123 1.69 -11.20 3.47
C ASN A 123 0.67 -10.07 3.42
N HIS A 124 1.03 -8.99 2.72
CA HIS A 124 0.06 -7.96 2.35
C HIS A 124 -1.10 -8.61 1.55
N PRO A 125 -2.37 -8.22 1.76
CA PRO A 125 -3.52 -8.83 1.05
C PRO A 125 -3.43 -8.75 -0.49
N LEU A 126 -2.61 -7.82 -1.01
CA LEU A 126 -2.34 -7.62 -2.43
C LEU A 126 -0.97 -8.15 -2.89
N ALA A 127 -0.20 -8.78 -2.00
CA ALA A 127 1.09 -9.37 -2.35
C ALA A 127 0.91 -10.56 -3.30
N GLY A 128 1.85 -10.74 -4.22
CA GLY A 128 1.82 -11.82 -5.22
C GLY A 128 0.85 -11.62 -6.39
N GLN A 129 0.11 -10.52 -6.44
CA GLN A 129 -0.80 -10.19 -7.55
C GLN A 129 -0.20 -9.09 -8.42
N THR A 130 -0.35 -9.22 -9.74
CA THR A 130 -0.05 -8.12 -10.66
C THR A 130 -1.20 -7.12 -10.59
N LEU A 131 -0.83 -5.85 -10.45
CA LEU A 131 -1.74 -4.76 -10.20
C LEU A 131 -1.69 -3.77 -11.35
N HIS A 132 -2.85 -3.44 -11.90
CA HIS A 132 -2.98 -2.46 -12.97
C HIS A 132 -3.34 -1.10 -12.37
N PHE A 133 -2.41 -0.17 -12.45
CA PHE A 133 -2.60 1.20 -11.97
C PHE A 133 -2.90 2.12 -13.15
N SER A 134 -4.09 2.72 -13.15
CA SER A 134 -4.45 3.84 -14.01
C SER A 134 -4.30 5.13 -13.23
N VAL A 135 -3.34 5.98 -13.59
CA VAL A 135 -3.05 7.24 -12.91
C VAL A 135 -3.28 8.47 -13.77
N SER A 136 -3.70 9.57 -13.14
CA SER A 136 -3.92 10.89 -13.75
C SER A 136 -3.24 11.94 -12.90
N ILE A 137 -2.30 12.68 -13.49
CA ILE A 137 -1.56 13.72 -12.78
C ILE A 137 -2.38 15.02 -12.78
N GLU A 138 -2.92 15.40 -11.64
CA GLU A 138 -3.70 16.64 -11.48
C GLU A 138 -2.82 17.85 -11.18
N GLY A 139 -1.68 17.64 -10.53
CA GLY A 139 -0.80 18.71 -10.06
C GLY A 139 0.64 18.24 -9.91
N VAL A 140 1.58 19.14 -10.23
CA VAL A 140 3.01 18.95 -9.94
C VAL A 140 3.55 20.27 -9.43
N ARG A 141 4.11 20.26 -8.22
CA ARG A 141 4.76 21.42 -7.59
C ARG A 141 6.07 21.03 -6.94
N ASP A 142 6.86 22.03 -6.58
CA ASP A 142 8.04 21.85 -5.75
C ASP A 142 7.63 21.50 -4.30
N ALA A 143 8.36 20.55 -3.70
CA ALA A 143 8.23 20.24 -2.29
C ALA A 143 8.83 21.36 -1.44
N THR A 144 8.19 21.64 -0.31
CA THR A 144 8.74 22.55 0.71
C THR A 144 9.83 21.84 1.50
N GLU A 145 10.75 22.59 2.12
CA GLU A 145 11.81 22.02 2.97
C GLU A 145 11.24 21.11 4.06
N ASN A 146 10.10 21.48 4.67
CA ASN A 146 9.47 20.67 5.71
C ASN A 146 8.94 19.32 5.19
N GLU A 147 8.35 19.29 3.98
CA GLU A 147 7.88 18.05 3.34
C GLU A 147 9.05 17.14 2.95
N LEU A 148 10.20 17.72 2.55
CA LEU A 148 11.42 16.97 2.26
C LEU A 148 12.07 16.39 3.52
N GLU A 149 12.06 17.16 4.62
CA GLU A 149 12.56 16.69 5.92
C GLU A 149 11.69 15.56 6.50
N HIS A 150 10.38 15.64 6.30
CA HIS A 150 9.41 14.66 6.81
C HIS A 150 9.21 13.47 5.84
N GLY A 151 9.62 13.59 4.58
CA GLY A 151 9.50 12.53 3.56
C GLY A 151 8.08 12.31 3.01
N HIS A 152 7.10 13.12 3.43
CA HIS A 152 5.71 13.02 3.00
C HIS A 152 5.07 14.41 2.84
N VAL A 153 3.97 14.46 2.08
CA VAL A 153 3.26 15.71 1.81
C VAL A 153 2.36 16.04 2.99
N HIS A 154 2.53 17.22 3.57
CA HIS A 154 1.55 17.77 4.51
C HIS A 154 0.41 18.40 3.70
N ALA A 155 -0.57 17.58 3.31
CA ALA A 155 -1.83 18.11 2.84
C ALA A 155 -2.52 18.85 4.00
N HIS A 156 -2.98 20.07 3.74
CA HIS A 156 -3.63 20.99 4.66
C HIS A 156 -4.53 20.28 5.69
N ASP A 157 -4.18 20.37 6.97
CA ASP A 157 -5.05 20.28 8.15
C ASP A 157 -6.24 19.30 8.08
N SER A 158 -5.98 18.00 8.21
CA SER A 158 -6.95 17.12 8.88
C SER A 158 -6.53 17.00 10.33
N SER A 159 -6.96 17.98 11.12
CA SER A 159 -6.88 17.88 12.58
C SER A 159 -7.41 16.51 13.03
N CYS A 160 -6.52 15.73 13.62
CA CYS A 160 -6.93 14.72 14.59
C CYS A 160 -7.66 15.48 15.71
N SER A 161 -8.99 15.47 15.69
CA SER A 161 -9.71 15.61 16.95
C SER A 161 -9.79 14.23 17.57
N HIS A 162 -8.91 14.05 18.56
CA HIS A 162 -8.97 13.03 19.60
C HIS A 162 -10.32 13.05 20.33
#